data_AF-A0A7V0QDY2-F1
#
_entry.id   AF-A0A7V0QDY2-F1
#
_cell.length_a   1.000
_cell.length_b   1.000
_cell.length_c   1.000
_cell.angle_alpha   90.00
_cell.angle_beta   90.00
_cell.angle_gamma   90.00
#
_symmetry.space_group_name_H-M   'P 1'
#
loop_
_entity.id
_entity.type
_entity.pdbx_description
1 polymer ?
#
loop_
_entity_poly.entity_id
_entity_poly.type
_entity_poly.pdbx_seq_one_letter_code
_entity_poly.pdbx_strand_id
1 'polypeptide(L)'
;MFIKRRGLSFIIFIIGLLSLSFSAYAEGSIREYRTHLLENLRKEAKIFNKGKICKTKHFAVYIDNQSLKDFYIEKGKRLEDLMLRICFVFEEAYQVIGENFDRYPSGKFEVTVYSEKEYERITGEGYNLSVGRSKLRIPFSRKEFGEPLGDFLSGIGKIYYAYTRVFLYTITGPDFYNRAST
;
A
#
# COMPACT_ATOMS: atom_id res chain seq x y z
N MET A 1 -46.52 -34.18 16.15
CA MET A 1 -45.06 -34.03 16.36
C MET A 1 -44.50 -32.99 15.38
N PHE A 2 -44.67 -31.69 15.67
CA PHE A 2 -44.27 -30.59 14.76
C PHE A 2 -43.86 -29.33 15.54
N ILE A 3 -42.94 -29.46 16.51
CA ILE A 3 -42.37 -28.30 17.21
C ILE A 3 -40.88 -28.57 17.42
N LYS A 4 -40.05 -28.30 16.41
CA LYS A 4 -38.59 -28.19 16.58
C LYS A 4 -37.82 -27.52 15.44
N ARG A 5 -38.45 -27.18 14.30
CA ARG A 5 -37.78 -26.53 13.14
C ARG A 5 -37.79 -24.99 13.15
N ARG A 6 -38.64 -24.32 13.95
CA ARG A 6 -38.77 -22.84 13.91
C ARG A 6 -37.68 -22.08 14.67
N GLY A 7 -37.11 -22.65 15.73
CA GLY A 7 -36.06 -21.99 16.53
C GLY A 7 -34.70 -21.90 15.83
N LEU A 8 -34.33 -22.92 15.05
CA LEU A 8 -33.04 -22.96 14.35
C LEU A 8 -32.97 -21.91 13.22
N SER A 9 -34.05 -21.73 12.46
CA SER A 9 -34.13 -20.70 11.41
C SER A 9 -34.09 -19.28 11.97
N PHE A 10 -34.67 -19.04 13.15
CA PHE A 10 -34.63 -17.73 13.81
C PHE A 10 -33.24 -17.39 14.35
N ILE A 11 -32.53 -18.39 14.91
CA ILE A 11 -31.14 -18.23 15.36
C ILE A 11 -30.20 -17.97 14.19
N ILE A 12 -30.33 -18.70 13.07
CA ILE A 12 -29.54 -18.45 11.85
C ILE A 12 -29.82 -17.05 11.30
N PHE A 13 -31.08 -16.59 11.35
CA PHE A 13 -31.45 -15.24 10.93
C PHE A 13 -30.83 -14.15 11.82
N ILE A 14 -30.83 -14.34 13.15
CA ILE A 14 -30.19 -13.40 14.09
C ILE A 14 -28.67 -13.39 13.90
N ILE A 15 -28.03 -14.55 13.74
CA ILE A 15 -26.58 -14.64 13.47
C ILE A 15 -26.25 -13.96 12.12
N GLY A 16 -27.08 -14.16 11.10
CA GLY A 16 -26.97 -13.47 9.80
C GLY A 16 -27.09 -11.95 9.93
N LEU A 17 -28.06 -11.45 10.70
CA LEU A 17 -28.23 -10.02 10.95
C LEU A 17 -27.06 -9.42 11.74
N LEU A 18 -26.56 -10.12 12.76
CA LEU A 18 -25.43 -9.66 13.57
C LEU A 18 -24.12 -9.67 12.77
N SER A 19 -23.87 -10.68 11.94
CA SER A 19 -22.70 -10.76 11.07
C SER A 19 -22.72 -9.71 9.95
N LEU A 20 -23.88 -9.42 9.37
CA LEU A 20 -24.04 -8.33 8.40
C LEU A 20 -23.82 -6.96 9.05
N SER A 21 -24.33 -6.77 10.27
CA SER A 21 -24.16 -5.52 11.03
C SER A 21 -22.70 -5.31 11.44
N PHE A 22 -22.00 -6.37 11.84
CA PHE A 22 -20.59 -6.32 12.18
C PHE A 22 -19.71 -6.04 10.96
N SER A 23 -20.03 -6.66 9.81
CA SER A 23 -19.33 -6.42 8.55
C SER A 23 -19.51 -4.98 8.08
N ALA A 24 -20.74 -4.45 8.13
CA ALA A 24 -21.04 -3.07 7.75
C ALA A 24 -20.38 -2.05 8.71
N TYR A 25 -20.34 -2.33 10.00
CA TYR A 25 -19.66 -1.50 10.99
C TYR A 25 -18.13 -1.50 10.83
N ALA A 26 -17.55 -2.68 10.60
CA ALA A 26 -16.12 -2.82 10.31
C ALA A 26 -15.74 -2.09 9.01
N GLU A 27 -16.58 -2.18 7.97
CA GLU A 27 -16.37 -1.45 6.72
C GLU A 27 -16.47 0.07 6.91
N GLY A 28 -17.44 0.54 7.70
CA GLY A 28 -17.60 1.96 8.03
C GLY A 28 -16.40 2.53 8.79
N SER A 29 -15.92 1.84 9.82
CA SER A 29 -14.77 2.27 10.62
C SER A 29 -13.46 2.28 9.84
N ILE A 30 -13.19 1.26 9.01
CA ILE A 30 -12.03 1.23 8.11
C ILE A 30 -12.08 2.41 7.14
N ARG A 31 -13.26 2.69 6.58
CA ARG A 31 -13.47 3.80 5.64
C ARG A 31 -13.21 5.16 6.29
N GLU A 32 -13.68 5.37 7.51
CA GLU A 32 -13.47 6.60 8.27
C GLU A 32 -11.99 6.81 8.58
N TYR A 33 -11.32 5.78 9.12
CA TYR A 33 -9.88 5.81 9.38
C TYR A 33 -9.07 6.20 8.13
N ARG A 34 -9.35 5.55 6.99
CA ARG A 34 -8.63 5.83 5.74
C ARG A 34 -8.90 7.21 5.18
N THR A 35 -10.14 7.70 5.30
CA THR A 35 -10.48 9.08 4.91
C THR A 35 -9.67 10.07 5.74
N HIS A 36 -9.64 9.88 7.06
CA HIS A 36 -8.87 10.74 7.97
C HIS A 36 -7.36 10.68 7.67
N LEU A 37 -6.80 9.48 7.44
CA LEU A 37 -5.40 9.32 7.07
C LEU A 37 -5.07 10.05 5.75
N LEU A 38 -5.93 9.93 4.74
CA LEU A 38 -5.77 10.64 3.47
C LEU A 38 -5.80 12.16 3.65
N GLU A 39 -6.74 12.68 4.43
CA GLU A 39 -6.87 14.11 4.68
C GLU A 39 -5.62 14.68 5.38
N ASN A 40 -5.09 13.95 6.37
CA ASN A 40 -3.85 14.34 7.04
C ASN A 40 -2.66 14.28 6.08
N LEU A 41 -2.58 13.22 5.26
CA LEU A 41 -1.54 13.10 4.26
C LEU A 41 -1.55 14.27 3.26
N ARG A 42 -2.73 14.69 2.79
CA ARG A 42 -2.86 15.85 1.88
C ARG A 42 -2.36 17.16 2.50
N LYS A 43 -2.49 17.33 3.81
CA LYS A 43 -2.06 18.53 4.52
C LYS A 43 -0.55 18.50 4.83
N GLU A 44 -0.03 17.33 5.16
CA GLU A 44 1.33 17.19 5.71
C GLU A 44 2.38 16.75 4.70
N ALA A 45 1.98 16.01 3.67
CA ALA A 45 2.91 15.48 2.68
C ALA A 45 3.54 16.61 1.87
N LYS A 46 4.85 16.52 1.66
CA LYS A 46 5.61 17.46 0.84
C LYS A 46 5.99 16.79 -0.47
N ILE A 47 5.50 17.36 -1.56
CA ILE A 47 5.78 16.88 -2.91
C ILE A 47 6.81 17.81 -3.57
N PHE A 48 7.85 17.23 -4.17
CA PHE A 48 8.95 17.97 -4.78
C PHE A 48 9.16 17.55 -6.23
N ASN A 49 9.83 18.42 -7.00
CA ASN A 49 10.24 18.17 -8.37
C ASN A 49 9.08 17.64 -9.24
N LYS A 50 7.94 18.35 -9.14
CA LYS A 50 6.71 18.09 -9.92
C LYS A 50 6.23 16.64 -9.82
N GLY A 51 6.19 16.11 -8.60
CA GLY A 51 5.73 14.75 -8.32
C GLY A 51 6.82 13.69 -8.26
N LYS A 52 8.10 14.00 -8.53
CA LYS A 52 9.14 12.95 -8.49
C LYS A 52 9.40 12.41 -7.07
N ILE A 53 9.17 13.23 -6.05
CA ILE A 53 9.46 12.89 -4.65
C ILE A 53 8.23 13.24 -3.81
N CYS A 54 7.73 12.28 -3.05
CA CYS A 54 6.71 12.49 -2.01
C CYS A 54 7.33 12.16 -0.66
N LYS A 55 7.29 13.11 0.28
CA LYS A 55 7.73 12.91 1.66
C LYS A 55 6.55 13.04 2.61
N THR A 56 6.46 12.11 3.54
CA THR A 56 5.49 12.09 4.63
C THR A 56 6.22 12.24 5.96
N LYS A 57 5.50 12.05 7.08
CA LYS A 57 6.10 12.05 8.41
C LYS A 57 7.10 10.90 8.58
N HIS A 58 6.78 9.71 8.07
CA HIS A 58 7.58 8.49 8.30
C HIS A 58 8.42 8.07 7.08
N PHE A 59 8.06 8.50 5.87
CA PHE A 59 8.66 7.98 4.63
C PHE A 59 9.09 9.06 3.65
N ALA A 60 10.08 8.71 2.83
CA ALA A 60 10.39 9.43 1.60
C ALA A 60 10.34 8.48 0.41
N VAL A 61 9.38 8.71 -0.49
CA VAL A 61 9.13 7.89 -1.68
C VAL A 61 9.60 8.65 -2.91
N TYR A 62 10.35 7.96 -3.77
CA TYR A 62 10.95 8.51 -4.99
C TYR A 62 10.49 7.68 -6.17
N ILE A 63 10.21 8.29 -7.32
CA ILE A 63 10.17 7.56 -8.59
C ILE A 63 11.49 7.72 -9.34
N ASP A 64 12.04 6.63 -9.87
CA ASP A 64 13.29 6.67 -10.61
C ASP A 64 13.13 7.33 -11.99
N ASN A 65 14.23 7.87 -12.52
CA ASN A 65 14.21 8.60 -13.79
C ASN A 65 13.98 7.68 -15.00
N GLN A 66 14.36 6.41 -14.91
CA GLN A 66 14.28 5.47 -16.01
C GLN A 66 12.81 5.13 -16.25
N SER A 67 12.05 4.85 -15.19
CA SER A 67 10.61 4.67 -15.22
C SER A 67 9.87 5.85 -15.86
N LEU A 68 10.24 7.09 -15.51
CA LEU A 68 9.62 8.28 -16.09
C LEU A 68 9.83 8.35 -17.62
N LYS A 69 11.01 7.93 -18.09
CA LYS A 69 11.37 7.92 -19.52
C LYS A 69 10.70 6.77 -20.26
N ASP A 70 10.86 5.54 -19.77
CA ASP A 70 10.46 4.31 -20.46
C ASP A 70 8.93 4.22 -20.64
N PHE A 71 8.19 4.78 -19.70
CA PHE A 71 6.72 4.75 -19.71
C PHE A 71 6.08 6.10 -20.03
N TYR A 72 6.87 7.11 -20.41
CA TYR A 72 6.42 8.46 -20.75
C TYR A 72 5.52 9.06 -19.66
N ILE A 73 5.94 8.93 -18.40
CA ILE A 73 5.17 9.45 -17.26
C ILE A 73 5.50 10.94 -17.11
N GLU A 74 4.54 11.78 -17.48
CA GLU A 74 4.69 13.22 -17.39
C GLU A 74 4.72 13.71 -15.93
N LYS A 75 5.61 14.66 -15.66
CA LYS A 75 5.66 15.36 -14.38
C LYS A 75 4.51 16.35 -14.26
N GLY A 76 4.03 16.57 -13.04
CA GLY A 76 2.96 17.52 -12.73
C GLY A 76 1.83 16.86 -11.93
N LYS A 77 0.67 17.51 -11.88
CA LYS A 77 -0.43 17.18 -10.96
C LYS A 77 -0.81 15.69 -10.96
N ARG A 78 -0.85 15.04 -12.12
CA ARG A 78 -1.18 13.61 -12.23
C ARG A 78 -0.15 12.71 -11.51
N LEU A 79 1.14 13.01 -11.66
CA LEU A 79 2.20 12.26 -10.97
C LEU A 79 2.21 12.59 -9.47
N GLU A 80 1.93 13.84 -9.10
CA GLU A 80 1.80 14.25 -7.70
C GLU A 80 0.69 13.49 -6.99
N ASP A 81 -0.50 13.44 -7.60
CA ASP A 81 -1.65 12.68 -7.08
C ASP A 81 -1.35 11.19 -6.95
N LEU A 82 -0.63 10.62 -7.93
CA LEU A 82 -0.24 9.21 -7.90
C LEU A 82 0.78 8.91 -6.80
N MET A 83 1.79 9.74 -6.65
CA MET A 83 2.80 9.56 -5.60
C MET A 83 2.21 9.79 -4.20
N LEU A 84 1.25 10.70 -4.07
CA LEU A 84 0.49 10.87 -2.82
C LEU A 84 -0.31 9.61 -2.48
N ARG A 85 -0.93 8.95 -3.47
CA ARG A 85 -1.61 7.66 -3.28
C ARG A 85 -0.64 6.56 -2.84
N ILE A 86 0.56 6.50 -3.43
CA ILE A 86 1.58 5.53 -3.01
C ILE A 86 2.00 5.81 -1.57
N CYS A 87 2.28 7.07 -1.22
CA CYS A 87 2.61 7.48 0.14
C CYS A 87 1.51 7.11 1.15
N PHE A 88 0.23 7.22 0.76
CA PHE A 88 -0.89 6.79 1.60
C PHE A 88 -0.81 5.31 1.97
N VAL A 89 -0.52 4.44 1.00
CA VAL A 89 -0.41 2.99 1.26
C VAL A 89 0.72 2.70 2.26
N PHE A 90 1.80 3.48 2.24
CA PHE A 90 2.94 3.29 3.14
C PHE A 90 2.61 3.75 4.55
N GLU A 91 1.92 4.89 4.68
CA GLU A 91 1.44 5.40 5.97
C GLU A 91 0.36 4.48 6.58
N GLU A 92 -0.49 3.87 5.75
CA GLU A 92 -1.42 2.85 6.23
C GLU A 92 -0.67 1.60 6.73
N ALA A 93 0.34 1.15 5.97
CA ALA A 93 1.20 0.04 6.38
C ALA A 93 1.95 0.34 7.69
N TYR A 94 2.40 1.57 7.89
CA TYR A 94 3.01 2.01 9.14
C TYR A 94 2.10 1.79 10.34
N GLN A 95 0.84 2.22 10.24
CA GLN A 95 -0.12 2.06 11.34
C GLN A 95 -0.42 0.59 11.60
N VAL A 96 -0.77 -0.17 10.55
CA VAL A 96 -1.12 -1.59 10.70
C VAL A 96 0.06 -2.39 11.26
N ILE A 97 1.27 -2.20 10.76
CA ILE A 97 2.44 -2.91 11.25
C ILE A 97 2.79 -2.46 12.69
N GLY A 98 2.70 -1.17 12.97
CA GLY A 98 2.93 -0.60 14.29
C GLY A 98 1.98 -1.18 15.34
N GLU A 99 0.67 -1.13 15.08
CA GLU A 99 -0.36 -1.59 16.00
C GLU A 99 -0.35 -3.11 16.22
N ASN A 100 -0.01 -3.90 15.20
CA ASN A 100 -0.07 -5.36 15.29
C ASN A 100 1.25 -6.00 15.75
N PHE A 101 2.39 -5.33 15.57
CA PHE A 101 3.72 -5.91 15.84
C PHE A 101 4.62 -5.06 16.74
N ASP A 102 4.15 -3.92 17.25
CA ASP A 102 4.93 -2.94 18.03
C ASP A 102 6.23 -2.54 17.31
N ARG A 103 6.14 -2.35 15.99
CA ARG A 103 7.25 -1.93 15.13
C ARG A 103 6.80 -0.87 14.15
N TYR A 104 7.42 0.30 14.23
CA TYR A 104 7.02 1.48 13.47
C TYR A 104 8.04 1.78 12.35
N PRO A 105 7.81 1.31 11.11
CA PRO A 105 8.75 1.49 10.02
C PRO A 105 8.96 2.95 9.63
N SER A 106 10.19 3.31 9.27
CA SER A 106 10.48 4.59 8.61
C SER A 106 11.64 4.43 7.65
N GLY A 107 11.62 5.15 6.52
CA GLY A 107 12.66 4.90 5.51
C GLY A 107 12.47 5.60 4.18
N LYS A 108 13.38 5.25 3.26
CA LYS A 108 13.43 5.77 1.90
C LYS A 108 13.15 4.64 0.91
N PHE A 109 12.23 4.88 -0.02
CA PHE A 109 11.78 3.88 -0.96
C PHE A 109 11.80 4.42 -2.39
N GLU A 110 12.28 3.61 -3.33
CA GLU A 110 12.31 3.93 -4.74
C GLU A 110 11.27 3.10 -5.48
N VAL A 111 10.28 3.75 -6.05
CA VAL A 111 9.28 3.19 -6.95
C VAL A 111 9.90 3.05 -8.34
N THR A 112 9.89 1.83 -8.85
CA THR A 112 10.29 1.54 -10.23
C THR A 112 9.14 0.87 -10.96
N VAL A 113 8.81 1.41 -12.13
CA VAL A 113 7.73 0.92 -12.98
C VAL A 113 8.34 -0.04 -14.00
N TYR A 114 7.65 -1.14 -14.27
CA TYR A 114 8.06 -2.15 -15.24
C TYR A 114 6.95 -2.41 -16.26
N SER A 115 7.30 -2.95 -17.42
CA SER A 115 6.30 -3.52 -18.32
C SER A 115 5.65 -4.74 -17.64
N GLU A 116 4.41 -5.11 -18.00
CA GLU A 116 3.74 -6.26 -17.37
C GLU A 116 4.58 -7.54 -17.45
N LYS A 117 5.17 -7.83 -18.62
CA LYS A 117 6.03 -9.00 -18.83
C LYS A 117 7.24 -9.01 -17.89
N GLU A 118 7.90 -7.85 -17.72
CA GLU A 118 9.08 -7.76 -16.87
C GLU A 118 8.70 -7.79 -15.39
N TYR A 119 7.55 -7.20 -15.03
CA TYR A 119 6.99 -7.30 -13.69
C TYR A 119 6.65 -8.76 -13.33
N GLU A 120 5.94 -9.49 -14.19
CA GLU A 120 5.64 -10.92 -14.01
C GLU A 120 6.92 -11.74 -13.85
N ARG A 121 7.96 -11.46 -14.64
CA ARG A 121 9.26 -12.13 -14.52
C ARG A 121 9.91 -11.89 -13.15
N ILE A 122 10.03 -10.63 -12.72
CA ILE A 122 10.68 -10.27 -11.45
C ILE A 122 9.88 -10.76 -10.23
N THR A 123 8.55 -10.77 -10.33
CA THR A 123 7.66 -11.27 -9.26
C THR A 123 7.63 -12.80 -9.22
N GLY A 124 7.65 -13.47 -10.39
CA GLY A 124 7.65 -14.93 -10.54
C GLY A 124 8.97 -15.61 -10.19
N GLU A 125 10.11 -14.94 -10.41
CA GLU A 125 11.45 -15.41 -10.00
C GLU A 125 11.71 -15.25 -8.49
N GLY A 126 10.71 -14.83 -7.71
CA GLY A 126 10.86 -14.57 -6.28
C GLY A 126 11.55 -13.23 -6.05
N TYR A 127 10.82 -12.14 -6.32
CA TYR A 127 11.06 -10.80 -5.78
C TYR A 127 12.51 -10.45 -5.46
N ASN A 128 13.41 -10.52 -6.45
CA ASN A 128 14.81 -10.14 -6.26
C ASN A 128 14.88 -8.71 -5.74
N LEU A 129 15.20 -8.58 -4.45
CA LEU A 129 15.32 -7.33 -3.72
C LEU A 129 16.59 -6.64 -4.22
N SER A 130 16.48 -5.91 -5.34
CA SER A 130 17.55 -5.00 -5.74
C SER A 130 17.56 -3.83 -4.78
N VAL A 131 18.43 -3.93 -3.77
CA VAL A 131 18.68 -2.87 -2.81
C VAL A 131 19.62 -1.86 -3.45
N GLY A 132 19.16 -0.63 -3.64
CA GLY A 132 20.09 0.49 -3.81
C GLY A 132 20.66 0.87 -2.44
N ARG A 133 21.94 1.22 -2.36
CA ARG A 133 22.71 1.54 -1.12
C ARG A 133 22.08 2.57 -0.14
N SER A 134 20.92 3.15 -0.43
CA SER A 134 20.20 4.08 0.46
C SER A 134 18.67 4.04 0.38
N LYS A 135 18.10 3.17 -0.47
CA LYS A 135 16.65 3.08 -0.72
C LYS A 135 16.24 1.66 -1.08
N LEU A 136 15.13 1.19 -0.52
CA LEU A 136 14.54 -0.06 -0.96
C LEU A 136 13.75 0.16 -2.25
N ARG A 137 14.01 -0.65 -3.28
CA ARG A 137 13.25 -0.60 -4.53
C ARG A 137 11.93 -1.36 -4.38
N ILE A 138 10.86 -0.75 -4.87
CA ILE A 138 9.52 -1.31 -4.92
C ILE A 138 9.07 -1.31 -6.38
N PRO A 139 9.02 -2.49 -7.03
CA PRO A 139 8.55 -2.60 -8.40
C PRO A 139 7.03 -2.43 -8.46
N PHE A 140 6.55 -1.77 -9.49
CA PHE A 140 5.13 -1.68 -9.86
C PHE A 140 5.00 -2.07 -11.33
N SER A 141 3.93 -2.76 -11.68
CA SER A 141 3.59 -2.91 -13.10
C SER A 141 3.10 -1.58 -13.67
N ARG A 142 3.30 -1.34 -14.97
CA ARG A 142 2.81 -0.12 -15.64
C ARG A 142 1.30 0.01 -15.46
N LYS A 143 0.57 -1.11 -15.54
CA LYS A 143 -0.87 -1.17 -15.31
C LYS A 143 -1.19 -0.81 -13.88
N GLU A 144 -0.54 -1.39 -12.88
CA GLU A 144 -0.78 -1.06 -11.47
C GLU A 144 -0.48 0.41 -11.15
N PHE A 145 0.59 0.95 -11.73
CA PHE A 145 1.01 2.34 -11.56
C PHE A 145 0.09 3.32 -12.30
N GLY A 146 -0.37 2.96 -13.50
CA GLY A 146 -1.20 3.80 -14.36
C GLY A 146 -2.70 3.66 -14.11
N GLU A 147 -3.15 2.56 -13.51
CA GLU A 147 -4.52 2.40 -13.08
C GLU A 147 -4.79 3.37 -11.93
N PRO A 148 -5.95 4.05 -11.94
CA PRO A 148 -6.43 4.62 -10.70
C PRO A 148 -6.50 3.47 -9.70
N LEU A 149 -5.82 3.61 -8.56
CA LEU A 149 -6.07 2.78 -7.37
C LEU A 149 -7.54 2.99 -6.97
N GLY A 150 -8.46 2.32 -7.68
CA GLY A 150 -9.91 2.37 -7.53
C GLY A 150 -10.49 3.73 -7.16
N ASP A 151 -11.61 3.67 -6.44
CA ASP A 151 -11.87 4.70 -5.43
C ASP A 151 -10.73 4.61 -4.40
N PHE A 152 -10.26 5.72 -3.86
CA PHE A 152 -9.04 5.79 -3.04
C PHE A 152 -9.03 4.77 -1.88
N LEU A 153 -10.22 4.33 -1.47
CA LEU A 153 -10.54 3.39 -0.40
C LEU A 153 -10.69 1.93 -0.85
N SER A 154 -10.98 1.65 -2.13
CA SER A 154 -11.25 0.30 -2.64
C SER A 154 -9.99 -0.48 -3.06
N GLY A 155 -8.81 0.14 -2.94
CA GLY A 155 -7.52 -0.40 -3.37
C GLY A 155 -6.95 -1.57 -2.55
N ILE A 156 -7.69 -2.15 -1.59
CA ILE A 156 -7.18 -3.15 -0.61
C ILE A 156 -6.46 -4.33 -1.25
N GLY A 157 -6.92 -4.81 -2.42
CA GLY A 157 -6.25 -5.93 -3.11
C GLY A 157 -4.83 -5.60 -3.60
N LYS A 158 -4.55 -4.32 -3.92
CA LYS A 158 -3.26 -3.84 -4.43
C LYS A 158 -2.32 -3.36 -3.30
N ILE A 159 -2.84 -3.28 -2.08
CA ILE A 159 -2.17 -2.80 -0.87
C ILE A 159 -1.15 -3.82 -0.32
N TYR A 160 -1.38 -5.12 -0.54
CA TYR A 160 -0.49 -6.19 -0.04
C TYR A 160 0.96 -6.04 -0.48
N TYR A 161 1.20 -5.51 -1.69
CA TYR A 161 2.54 -5.45 -2.24
C TYR A 161 3.43 -4.46 -1.46
N ALA A 162 2.98 -3.21 -1.35
CA ALA A 162 3.66 -2.18 -0.58
C ALA A 162 3.75 -2.56 0.90
N TYR A 163 2.70 -3.15 1.48
CA TYR A 163 2.72 -3.66 2.85
C TYR A 163 3.81 -4.71 3.07
N THR A 164 3.89 -5.71 2.21
CA THR A 164 4.90 -6.77 2.30
C THR A 164 6.30 -6.17 2.24
N ARG A 165 6.52 -5.14 1.40
CA ARG A 165 7.82 -4.47 1.31
C ARG A 165 8.15 -3.63 2.53
N VAL A 166 7.20 -2.87 3.05
CA VAL A 166 7.37 -2.12 4.30
C VAL A 166 7.62 -3.08 5.47
N PHE A 167 6.88 -4.19 5.56
CA PHE A 167 7.03 -5.22 6.58
C PHE A 167 8.38 -5.93 6.52
N LEU A 168 8.79 -6.39 5.34
CA LEU A 168 10.12 -6.98 5.14
C LEU A 168 11.22 -5.99 5.54
N TYR A 169 11.05 -4.71 5.18
CA TYR A 169 11.95 -3.64 5.58
C TYR A 169 12.05 -3.51 7.10
N THR A 170 10.90 -3.54 7.80
CA THR A 170 10.83 -3.50 9.26
C THR A 170 11.51 -4.68 9.94
N ILE A 171 11.39 -5.89 9.38
CA ILE A 171 11.89 -7.12 10.03
C ILE A 171 13.37 -7.32 9.82
N THR A 172 13.86 -7.08 8.61
CA THR A 172 15.27 -7.35 8.27
C THR A 172 16.17 -6.14 8.53
N GLY A 173 15.60 -4.94 8.63
CA GLY A 173 16.31 -3.71 8.97
C GLY A 173 17.15 -3.15 7.81
N PRO A 174 17.48 -1.85 7.83
CA PRO A 174 18.24 -1.20 6.76
C PRO A 174 19.61 -1.83 6.51
N ASP A 175 20.25 -2.34 7.58
CA ASP A 175 21.62 -2.88 7.54
C ASP A 175 21.72 -4.28 6.91
N PHE A 176 20.63 -5.06 6.92
CA PHE A 176 20.60 -6.33 6.19
C PHE A 176 20.60 -6.06 4.67
N TYR A 177 19.82 -5.08 4.23
CA TYR A 177 19.76 -4.69 2.84
C TYR A 177 21.06 -4.05 2.34
N ASN A 178 21.74 -3.26 3.17
CA ASN A 178 23.06 -2.72 2.83
C ASN A 178 24.12 -3.83 2.65
N ARG A 179 23.98 -4.97 3.34
CA ARG A 179 24.91 -6.12 3.27
C ARG A 179 24.62 -7.11 2.14
N ALA A 180 23.37 -7.25 1.71
CA ALA A 180 23.00 -8.15 0.60
C ALA A 180 23.44 -7.63 -0.80
N SER A 181 24.14 -6.49 -0.86
CA SER A 181 24.60 -5.83 -2.09
C SER A 181 26.13 -5.74 -2.22
N THR A 182 26.86 -6.44 -1.34
CA THR A 182 28.32 -6.72 -1.42
C THR A 182 28.55 -8.17 -1.78
#